data_AF-F2JHZ0-F1
#
_entry.id   AF-F2JHZ0-F1
#
_cell.length_a   1.000
_cell.length_b   1.000
_cell.length_c   1.000
_cell.angle_alpha   90.00
_cell.angle_beta   90.00
_cell.angle_gamma   90.00
#
_symmetry.space_group_name_H-M   'P 1'
#
loop_
_entity.id
_entity.type
_entity.pdbx_description
1 polymer ?
#
loop_
_entity_poly.entity_id
_entity_poly.type
_entity_poly.pdbx_seq_one_letter_code
_entity_poly.pdbx_strand_id
1 'polypeptide(L)'
;MINAQIKKRILEVLGIIFTFLLLGGDHFLSKGIVRVLLLPYVGLCKLFYNVYFVYDSTYGYVCNTATFAINKECLGNTFMAMVFVLLFFRFKAHVINQGKWLGMALVLAIGIGYIVGSVRILASIPFAGSHFFGLIHGTIGIVLYLGGLIVVNGIGEWYLRKRG
;
A
#
# COMPACT_ATOMS: atom_id res chain seq x y z
N MET A 1 10.68 18.17 -31.28
CA MET A 1 9.37 17.96 -30.62
C MET A 1 9.15 16.46 -30.47
N ILE A 2 8.97 15.95 -29.24
CA ILE A 2 8.68 14.53 -29.02
C ILE A 2 7.25 14.25 -29.52
N ASN A 3 7.09 13.25 -30.39
CA ASN A 3 5.79 12.79 -30.90
C ASN A 3 4.86 12.40 -29.72
N ALA A 4 3.60 12.81 -29.77
CA ALA A 4 2.60 12.51 -28.73
C ALA A 4 2.46 11.02 -28.43
N GLN A 5 2.60 10.16 -29.45
CA GLN A 5 2.59 8.70 -29.30
C GLN A 5 3.82 8.19 -28.53
N ILE A 6 4.99 8.79 -28.75
CA ILE A 6 6.23 8.48 -28.02
C ILE A 6 6.06 8.88 -26.55
N LYS A 7 5.50 10.07 -26.28
CA LYS A 7 5.24 10.54 -24.90
C LYS A 7 4.30 9.59 -24.14
N LYS A 8 3.25 9.08 -24.79
CA LYS A 8 2.33 8.09 -24.19
C LYS A 8 3.05 6.79 -23.84
N ARG A 9 3.87 6.25 -24.75
CA ARG A 9 4.65 5.04 -24.50
C ARG A 9 5.65 5.21 -23.35
N ILE A 10 6.32 6.35 -23.27
CA ILE A 10 7.23 6.66 -22.17
C ILE A 10 6.49 6.60 -20.83
N LEU A 11 5.29 7.20 -20.74
CA LEU A 11 4.49 7.17 -19.50
C LEU A 11 4.02 5.77 -19.12
N GLU A 12 3.71 4.92 -20.11
CA GLU A 12 3.34 3.52 -19.85
C GLU A 12 4.53 2.72 -19.32
N VAL A 13 5.71 2.89 -19.91
CA VAL A 13 6.94 2.27 -19.43
C VAL A 13 7.27 2.74 -18.01
N LEU A 14 7.14 4.04 -17.74
CA LEU A 14 7.32 4.57 -16.37
C LEU A 14 6.30 3.98 -15.40
N GLY A 15 5.03 3.85 -15.79
CA GLY A 15 4.01 3.19 -14.97
C GLY A 15 4.36 1.72 -14.67
N ILE A 16 4.88 0.98 -15.65
CA ILE A 16 5.35 -0.39 -15.45
C ILE A 16 6.52 -0.41 -14.45
N ILE A 17 7.50 0.48 -14.62
CA ILE A 17 8.65 0.60 -13.72
C ILE A 17 8.18 0.89 -12.29
N PHE A 18 7.29 1.87 -12.09
CA PHE A 18 6.75 2.18 -10.76
C PHE A 18 5.98 1.01 -10.16
N THR A 19 5.26 0.23 -10.97
CA THR A 19 4.58 -0.98 -10.50
C THR A 19 5.59 -1.99 -9.96
N PHE A 20 6.69 -2.24 -10.69
CA PHE A 20 7.75 -3.14 -10.22
C PHE A 20 8.48 -2.60 -9.00
N LEU A 21 8.73 -1.29 -8.93
CA LEU A 21 9.32 -0.65 -7.75
C LEU A 21 8.42 -0.78 -6.52
N LEU A 22 7.10 -0.67 -6.68
CA LEU A 22 6.16 -0.91 -5.59
C LEU A 22 6.13 -2.40 -5.20
N LEU A 23 6.12 -3.32 -6.16
CA LEU A 23 6.10 -4.77 -5.89
C LEU A 23 7.36 -5.27 -5.19
N GLY A 24 8.54 -4.81 -5.62
CA GLY A 24 9.82 -5.24 -5.07
C GLY A 24 10.41 -4.27 -4.04
N GLY A 25 9.67 -3.22 -3.66
CA GLY A 25 10.21 -2.12 -2.87
C GLY A 25 10.87 -2.57 -1.57
N ASP A 26 10.29 -3.52 -0.86
CA ASP A 26 10.83 -4.05 0.40
C ASP A 26 12.14 -4.85 0.24
N HIS A 27 12.48 -5.28 -0.98
CA HIS A 27 13.76 -5.92 -1.29
C HIS A 27 14.85 -4.91 -1.67
N PHE A 28 14.47 -3.76 -2.24
CA PHE A 28 15.42 -2.73 -2.69
C PHE A 28 15.65 -1.63 -1.65
N LEU A 29 14.75 -1.48 -0.68
CA LEU A 29 14.85 -0.47 0.37
C LEU A 29 15.88 -0.86 1.43
N SER A 30 16.73 0.09 1.81
CA SER A 30 17.67 -0.11 2.90
C SER A 30 16.92 -0.33 4.22
N LYS A 31 17.53 -1.10 5.15
CA LYS A 31 16.94 -1.36 6.48
C LYS A 31 16.56 -0.07 7.22
N GLY A 32 17.33 1.01 7.04
CA GLY A 32 17.03 2.32 7.61
C GLY A 32 15.75 2.94 7.07
N ILE A 33 15.51 2.84 5.76
CA ILE A 33 14.28 3.38 5.16
C ILE A 33 13.06 2.55 5.58
N VAL A 34 13.16 1.22 5.54
CA VAL A 34 12.09 0.33 6.01
C VAL A 34 11.69 0.66 7.44
N ARG A 35 12.67 0.87 8.33
CA ARG A 35 12.43 1.28 9.71
C ARG A 35 11.57 2.55 9.79
N VAL A 36 11.88 3.58 9.01
CA VAL A 36 11.10 4.83 8.99
C VAL A 36 9.70 4.61 8.43
N LEU A 37 9.57 3.85 7.35
CA LEU A 37 8.29 3.59 6.68
C LEU A 37 7.30 2.78 7.54
N LEU A 38 7.78 2.03 8.52
CA LEU A 38 6.95 1.27 9.46
C LEU A 38 6.47 2.09 10.67
N LEU A 39 7.07 3.26 10.93
CA LEU A 39 6.73 4.10 12.09
C LEU A 39 5.25 4.49 12.17
N PRO A 40 4.53 4.80 11.07
CA PRO A 40 3.11 5.09 11.15
C PRO A 40 2.30 3.95 11.77
N TYR A 41 2.59 2.70 11.39
CA TYR A 41 1.92 1.53 11.94
C TYR A 41 2.21 1.34 13.42
N VAL A 42 3.49 1.50 13.81
CA VAL A 42 3.93 1.44 15.21
C VAL A 42 3.24 2.50 16.06
N GLY A 43 3.20 3.74 15.56
CA GLY A 43 2.55 4.87 16.23
C GLY A 43 1.06 4.63 16.45
N LEU A 44 0.35 4.08 15.46
CA LEU A 44 -1.06 3.70 15.60
C LEU A 44 -1.25 2.59 16.63
N CYS A 45 -0.42 1.55 16.62
CA CYS A 45 -0.52 0.49 17.61
C CYS A 45 -0.30 1.01 19.04
N LYS A 46 0.66 1.92 19.23
CA LYS A 46 0.86 2.60 20.52
C LYS A 46 -0.36 3.44 20.92
N LEU A 47 -0.96 4.16 19.98
CA LEU A 47 -2.13 5.00 20.23
C LEU A 47 -3.37 4.19 20.63
N PHE A 48 -3.66 3.10 19.91
CA PHE A 48 -4.90 2.35 20.07
C PHE A 48 -4.83 1.21 21.10
N TYR A 49 -3.65 0.63 21.31
CA TYR A 49 -3.47 -0.54 22.17
C TYR A 49 -2.47 -0.34 23.32
N ASN A 50 -1.86 0.85 23.44
CA ASN A 50 -0.84 1.16 24.45
C ASN A 50 0.32 0.15 24.50
N VAL A 51 0.69 -0.38 23.33
CA VAL A 51 1.82 -1.31 23.16
C VAL A 51 3.08 -0.58 22.71
N TYR A 52 4.24 -1.08 23.13
CA TYR A 52 5.54 -0.50 22.81
C TYR A 52 6.32 -1.46 21.92
N PHE A 53 7.16 -0.91 21.05
CA PHE A 53 7.94 -1.70 20.10
C PHE A 53 9.43 -1.40 20.21
N VAL A 54 10.23 -2.43 20.08
CA VAL A 54 11.69 -2.35 19.92
C VAL A 54 12.03 -2.78 18.50
N TYR A 55 12.89 -2.00 17.84
CA TYR A 55 13.31 -2.35 16.49
C TYR A 55 14.41 -3.41 16.53
N ASP A 56 14.13 -4.55 15.92
CA ASP A 56 15.07 -5.64 15.66
C ASP A 56 15.40 -5.68 14.15
N SER A 57 16.68 -5.88 13.83
CA SER A 57 17.16 -5.82 12.43
C SER A 57 16.80 -7.04 11.57
N THR A 58 16.28 -8.09 12.20
CA THR A 58 15.84 -9.35 11.59
C THR A 58 14.31 -9.38 11.50
N TYR A 59 13.61 -9.03 12.57
CA TYR A 59 12.16 -9.17 12.68
C TYR A 59 11.36 -7.87 12.47
N GLY A 60 12.03 -6.71 12.43
CA GLY A 60 11.38 -5.40 12.36
C GLY A 60 10.97 -4.90 13.74
N TYR A 61 9.84 -4.19 13.85
CA TYR A 61 9.37 -3.69 15.15
C TYR A 61 8.68 -4.80 15.93
N VAL A 62 9.35 -5.32 16.96
CA VAL A 62 8.84 -6.38 17.84
C VAL A 62 8.14 -5.77 19.03
N CYS A 63 6.91 -6.23 19.32
CA CYS A 63 6.13 -5.77 20.47
C CYS A 63 6.84 -6.16 21.79
N ASN A 64 6.75 -5.31 22.82
CA ASN A 64 7.35 -5.55 24.13
C ASN A 64 6.81 -6.81 24.85
N THR A 65 5.60 -7.24 24.52
CA THR A 65 5.03 -8.51 24.99
C THR A 65 5.51 -9.73 24.19
N ALA A 66 6.33 -9.53 23.15
CA ALA A 66 6.80 -10.53 22.20
C ALA A 66 5.69 -11.34 21.50
N THR A 67 4.45 -10.84 21.48
CA THR A 67 3.29 -11.54 20.89
C THR A 67 3.14 -11.33 19.39
N PHE A 68 3.69 -10.25 18.83
CA PHE A 68 3.69 -9.99 17.39
C PHE A 68 4.81 -9.01 17.00
N ALA A 69 5.09 -8.94 15.70
CA ALA A 69 6.02 -7.98 15.11
C ALA A 69 5.40 -7.31 13.88
N ILE A 70 5.79 -6.05 13.65
CA ILE A 70 5.50 -5.30 12.43
C ILE A 70 6.77 -5.31 11.60
N ASN A 71 6.79 -6.18 10.59
CA ASN A 71 7.95 -6.39 9.71
C ASN A 71 7.79 -5.62 8.39
N LYS A 72 8.76 -5.75 7.49
CA LYS A 72 8.74 -5.10 6.16
C LYS A 72 7.55 -5.52 5.28
N GLU A 73 7.02 -6.72 5.45
CA GLU A 73 5.89 -7.26 4.69
C GLU A 73 4.58 -6.54 5.07
N CYS A 74 4.54 -5.96 6.28
CA CYS A 74 3.44 -5.12 6.73
C CYS A 74 3.34 -3.78 5.98
N LEU A 75 4.35 -3.40 5.16
CA LEU A 75 4.27 -2.18 4.35
C LEU A 75 3.09 -2.17 3.38
N GLY A 76 2.61 -3.34 2.95
CA GLY A 76 1.47 -3.44 2.04
C GLY A 76 1.81 -3.11 0.58
N ASN A 77 3.09 -3.19 0.23
CA ASN A 77 3.66 -2.91 -1.10
C ASN A 77 2.89 -3.57 -2.26
N THR A 78 2.52 -4.85 -2.13
CA THR A 78 1.74 -5.55 -3.15
C THR A 78 0.38 -4.91 -3.38
N PHE A 79 -0.32 -4.53 -2.30
CA PHE A 79 -1.61 -3.86 -2.40
C PHE A 79 -1.47 -2.45 -2.97
N MET A 80 -0.44 -1.70 -2.57
CA MET A 80 -0.11 -0.40 -3.18
C MET A 80 0.11 -0.52 -4.69
N ALA A 81 0.84 -1.54 -5.13
CA ALA A 81 1.04 -1.80 -6.56
C ALA A 81 -0.27 -2.10 -7.29
N MET A 82 -1.16 -2.92 -6.70
CA MET A 82 -2.48 -3.20 -7.28
C MET A 82 -3.34 -1.94 -7.41
N VAL A 83 -3.40 -1.11 -6.35
CA VAL A 83 -4.12 0.17 -6.36
C VAL A 83 -3.52 1.11 -7.42
N PHE A 84 -2.20 1.17 -7.52
CA PHE A 84 -1.51 1.98 -8.53
C PHE A 84 -1.86 1.52 -9.95
N VAL A 85 -1.81 0.22 -10.22
CA VAL A 85 -2.14 -0.33 -11.54
C VAL A 85 -3.59 0.02 -11.90
N LEU A 86 -4.50 -0.14 -10.95
CA LEU A 86 -5.90 0.22 -11.13
C LEU A 86 -6.06 1.73 -11.41
N LEU A 87 -5.47 2.61 -10.60
CA LEU A 87 -5.57 4.06 -10.76
C LEU A 87 -4.93 4.54 -12.06
N PHE A 88 -3.73 4.07 -12.37
CA PHE A 88 -2.97 4.55 -13.52
C PHE A 88 -3.47 3.92 -14.82
N PHE A 89 -3.44 2.60 -14.97
CA PHE A 89 -3.71 1.97 -16.27
C PHE A 89 -5.19 2.00 -16.66
N ARG A 90 -6.12 1.88 -15.71
CA ARG A 90 -7.56 1.95 -16.00
C ARG A 90 -7.98 3.37 -16.39
N PHE A 91 -7.55 4.37 -15.61
CA PHE A 91 -8.06 5.73 -15.76
C PHE A 91 -7.22 6.66 -16.63
N LYS A 92 -5.96 6.30 -17.00
CA LYS A 92 -5.08 7.16 -17.82
C LYS A 92 -5.69 7.64 -19.13
N ALA A 93 -6.59 6.86 -19.73
CA ALA A 93 -7.20 7.20 -21.02
C ALA A 93 -8.17 8.38 -20.89
N HIS A 94 -8.68 8.64 -19.68
CA HIS A 94 -9.68 9.66 -19.39
C HIS A 94 -9.08 10.96 -18.82
N VAL A 95 -7.75 11.06 -18.76
CA VAL A 95 -7.06 12.21 -18.12
C VAL A 95 -6.21 12.96 -19.14
N ILE A 96 -6.45 14.27 -19.23
CA ILE A 96 -5.79 15.17 -20.19
C ILE A 96 -4.27 15.25 -19.93
N ASN A 97 -3.86 15.35 -18.66
CA ASN A 97 -2.45 15.41 -18.29
C ASN A 97 -1.98 14.11 -17.64
N GLN A 98 -1.63 13.14 -18.47
CA GLN A 98 -1.20 11.80 -18.03
C GLN A 98 0.09 11.82 -17.17
N GLY A 99 0.97 12.80 -17.36
CA GLY A 99 2.19 12.94 -16.55
C GLY A 99 1.89 13.36 -15.11
N LYS A 100 1.02 14.38 -14.92
CA LYS A 100 0.51 14.73 -13.58
C LYS A 100 -0.29 13.59 -12.96
N TRP A 101 -1.07 12.87 -13.77
CA TRP A 101 -1.84 11.71 -13.32
C TRP A 101 -0.95 10.60 -12.79
N LEU A 102 0.17 10.29 -13.45
CA LEU A 102 1.13 9.28 -12.99
C LEU A 102 1.59 9.55 -11.55
N GLY A 103 2.02 10.78 -11.27
CA GLY A 103 2.44 11.18 -9.93
C GLY A 103 1.30 11.13 -8.92
N MET A 104 0.12 11.63 -9.29
CA MET A 104 -1.06 11.61 -8.42
C MET A 104 -1.52 10.18 -8.09
N ALA A 105 -1.56 9.30 -9.09
CA ALA A 105 -1.91 7.89 -8.91
C ALA A 105 -0.92 7.18 -7.98
N LEU A 106 0.37 7.49 -8.06
CA LEU A 106 1.39 6.96 -7.16
C LEU A 106 1.16 7.41 -5.72
N VAL A 107 0.96 8.72 -5.50
CA VAL A 107 0.69 9.28 -4.16
C VAL A 107 -0.60 8.69 -3.57
N LEU A 108 -1.66 8.59 -4.37
CA LEU A 108 -2.93 7.99 -3.95
C LEU A 108 -2.75 6.51 -3.59
N ALA A 109 -2.01 5.75 -4.40
CA ALA A 109 -1.76 4.33 -4.15
C ALA A 109 -1.01 4.10 -2.83
N ILE A 110 0.03 4.90 -2.56
CA ILE A 110 0.77 4.86 -1.30
C ILE A 110 -0.16 5.23 -0.14
N GLY A 111 -0.90 6.33 -0.25
CA GLY A 111 -1.80 6.80 0.81
C GLY A 111 -2.90 5.78 1.14
N ILE A 112 -3.59 5.25 0.13
CA ILE A 112 -4.62 4.21 0.29
C ILE A 112 -3.99 2.94 0.88
N GLY A 113 -2.79 2.55 0.42
CA GLY A 113 -2.08 1.40 0.95
C GLY A 113 -1.78 1.53 2.44
N TYR A 114 -1.30 2.69 2.89
CA TYR A 114 -1.05 2.96 4.30
C TYR A 114 -2.34 2.94 5.13
N ILE A 115 -3.44 3.51 4.63
CA ILE A 115 -4.73 3.50 5.33
C ILE A 115 -5.22 2.07 5.51
N VAL A 116 -5.30 1.30 4.42
CA VAL A 116 -5.82 -0.07 4.46
C VAL A 116 -4.87 -0.99 5.25
N GLY A 117 -3.56 -0.83 5.09
CA GLY A 117 -2.55 -1.54 5.87
C GLY A 117 -2.67 -1.25 7.37
N SER A 118 -2.94 -0.01 7.75
CA SER A 118 -3.15 0.39 9.14
C SER A 118 -4.39 -0.28 9.73
N VAL A 119 -5.51 -0.26 9.01
CA VAL A 119 -6.74 -0.95 9.43
C VAL A 119 -6.49 -2.45 9.57
N ARG A 120 -5.77 -3.07 8.62
CA ARG A 120 -5.42 -4.50 8.68
C ARG A 120 -4.63 -4.83 9.94
N ILE A 121 -3.58 -4.05 10.25
CA ILE A 121 -2.75 -4.28 11.44
C ILE A 121 -3.59 -4.12 12.71
N LEU A 122 -4.31 -3.00 12.85
CA LEU A 122 -5.14 -2.74 14.03
C LEU A 122 -6.18 -3.86 14.23
N ALA A 123 -6.92 -4.23 13.18
CA ALA A 123 -7.92 -5.30 13.24
C ALA A 123 -7.32 -6.67 13.60
N SER A 124 -6.02 -6.89 13.37
CA SER A 124 -5.36 -8.17 13.63
C SER A 124 -4.84 -8.31 15.06
N ILE A 125 -4.49 -7.19 15.72
CA ILE A 125 -3.85 -7.19 17.05
C ILE A 125 -4.64 -7.95 18.12
N PRO A 126 -5.98 -7.83 18.23
CA PRO A 126 -6.76 -8.60 19.22
C PRO A 126 -6.58 -10.12 19.12
N PHE A 127 -6.12 -10.61 17.97
CA PHE A 127 -5.94 -12.03 17.69
C PHE A 127 -4.47 -12.49 17.76
N ALA A 128 -3.52 -11.60 18.09
CA ALA A 128 -2.08 -11.89 18.04
C ALA A 128 -1.66 -13.10 18.90
N GLY A 129 -2.32 -13.34 20.03
CA GLY A 129 -2.06 -14.50 20.90
C GLY A 129 -2.75 -15.80 20.48
N SER A 130 -3.53 -15.80 19.40
CA SER A 130 -4.27 -16.97 18.94
C SER A 130 -3.37 -17.93 18.15
N HIS A 131 -3.56 -19.24 18.34
CA HIS A 131 -2.95 -20.28 17.52
C HIS A 131 -3.31 -20.14 16.02
N PHE A 132 -4.45 -19.51 15.71
CA PHE A 132 -4.91 -19.27 14.33
C PHE A 132 -4.58 -17.88 13.80
N PHE A 133 -3.70 -17.13 14.47
CA PHE A 133 -3.41 -15.73 14.12
C PHE A 133 -3.05 -15.55 12.64
N GLY A 134 -2.18 -16.39 12.07
CA GLY A 134 -1.79 -16.29 10.66
C GLY A 134 -2.98 -16.41 9.69
N LEU A 135 -3.90 -17.33 9.95
CA LEU A 135 -5.11 -17.52 9.14
C LEU A 135 -6.07 -16.32 9.27
N ILE A 136 -6.30 -15.86 10.50
CA ILE A 136 -7.17 -14.70 10.79
C ILE A 136 -6.59 -13.45 10.12
N HIS A 137 -5.31 -13.18 10.32
CA HIS A 137 -4.60 -12.04 9.76
C HIS A 137 -4.60 -12.06 8.22
N GLY A 138 -4.40 -13.23 7.62
CA GLY A 138 -4.50 -13.42 6.17
C GLY A 138 -5.91 -13.12 5.64
N THR A 139 -6.93 -13.65 6.32
CA THR A 139 -8.34 -13.43 5.95
C THR A 139 -8.75 -11.96 6.05
N ILE A 140 -8.38 -11.28 7.14
CA ILE A 140 -8.58 -9.83 7.31
C ILE A 140 -7.90 -9.08 6.16
N GLY A 141 -6.67 -9.46 5.83
CA GLY A 141 -5.93 -8.87 4.71
C GLY A 141 -6.66 -9.02 3.38
N ILE A 142 -7.11 -10.22 3.03
CA ILE A 142 -7.84 -10.49 1.78
C ILE A 142 -9.11 -9.65 1.70
N VAL A 143 -9.93 -9.64 2.75
CA VAL A 143 -11.19 -8.89 2.79
C VAL A 143 -10.94 -7.39 2.61
N LEU A 144 -9.98 -6.83 3.34
CA LEU A 144 -9.66 -5.40 3.27
C LEU A 144 -9.04 -5.01 1.93
N TYR A 145 -8.18 -5.85 1.34
CA TYR A 145 -7.56 -5.57 0.05
C TYR A 145 -8.56 -5.67 -1.10
N LEU A 146 -9.39 -6.72 -1.15
CA LEU A 146 -10.44 -6.82 -2.18
C LEU A 146 -11.48 -5.72 -2.02
N GLY A 147 -11.96 -5.47 -0.80
CA GLY A 147 -12.89 -4.38 -0.51
C GLY A 147 -12.31 -3.01 -0.89
N GLY A 148 -11.06 -2.76 -0.55
CA GLY A 148 -10.34 -1.54 -0.93
C GLY A 148 -10.27 -1.34 -2.45
N LEU A 149 -9.93 -2.39 -3.21
CA LEU A 149 -9.91 -2.33 -4.68
C LEU A 149 -11.30 -2.06 -5.27
N ILE A 150 -12.34 -2.70 -4.74
CA ILE A 150 -13.73 -2.47 -5.17
C ILE A 150 -14.13 -1.01 -4.94
N VAL A 151 -13.83 -0.46 -3.76
CA VAL A 151 -14.14 0.94 -3.42
C VAL A 151 -13.38 1.90 -4.33
N VAL A 152 -12.06 1.72 -4.51
CA VAL A 152 -11.25 2.55 -5.40
C VAL A 152 -11.79 2.52 -6.83
N ASN A 153 -12.12 1.33 -7.32
CA ASN A 153 -12.71 1.18 -8.64
C ASN A 153 -14.06 1.90 -8.75
N GLY A 154 -14.96 1.68 -7.77
CA GLY A 154 -16.29 2.29 -7.74
C GLY A 154 -16.25 3.82 -7.70
N ILE A 155 -15.33 4.40 -6.92
CA ILE A 155 -15.11 5.86 -6.87
C ILE A 155 -14.63 6.37 -8.23
N GLY A 156 -13.67 5.68 -8.86
CA GLY A 156 -13.17 6.05 -10.19
C GLY A 156 -14.26 6.01 -11.27
N GLU A 157 -15.07 4.94 -11.29
CA GLU A 157 -16.22 4.81 -12.21
C GLU A 157 -17.29 5.87 -11.97
N TRP A 158 -17.60 6.19 -10.71
CA TRP A 158 -18.51 7.28 -10.38
C TRP A 158 -18.00 8.63 -10.89
N TYR A 159 -16.71 8.90 -10.72
CA TYR A 159 -16.09 10.14 -11.20
C TYR A 159 -16.11 10.26 -12.73
N LEU A 160 -15.86 9.16 -13.46
CA LEU A 160 -15.96 9.15 -14.92
C LEU A 160 -17.39 9.45 -15.39
N ARG A 161 -18.41 8.84 -14.78
CA ARG A 161 -19.82 9.08 -15.10
C ARG A 161 -20.29 10.51 -14.86
N LYS A 162 -19.63 11.25 -13.98
CA LYS A 162 -19.94 12.67 -13.72
C LYS A 162 -19.27 13.64 -14.70
N ARG A 163 -18.30 13.16 -15.49
CA ARG A 163 -17.53 13.98 -16.44
C ARG A 163 -17.84 13.72 -17.91
N GLY A 164 -18.50 12.61 -18.23
CA GLY A 164 -19.15 12.37 -19.53
C GLY A 164 -20.56 12.90 -19.52
#